data_AF-A0A929HZQ6-F1
#
_entry.id   AF-A0A929HZQ6-F1
#
_cell.length_a   1.000
_cell.length_b   1.000
_cell.length_c   1.000
_cell.angle_alpha   90.00
_cell.angle_beta   90.00
_cell.angle_gamma   90.00
#
_symmetry.space_group_name_H-M   'P 1'
#
loop_
_entity.id
_entity.type
_entity.pdbx_description
1 polymer ?
#
loop_
_entity_poly.entity_id
_entity_poly.type
_entity_poly.pdbx_seq_one_letter_code
_entity_poly.pdbx_strand_id
1 'polypeptide(L)' 'MLIKQRIEQFVKREGRRPRVLVSNMGKRSHDRDTRLLATLFAGSGFDVDISPLRQTPRGTARMAIENDVHIVCF' A
#
# COMPACT_ATOMS: atom_id res chain seq x y z
N MET A 1 -18.62 3.43 -8.13
CA MET A 1 -18.27 4.63 -8.94
C MET A 1 -17.54 5.71 -8.14
N LEU A 2 -17.93 5.99 -6.89
CA LEU A 2 -17.34 7.07 -6.07
C LEU A 2 -15.82 6.96 -5.82
N ILE A 3 -15.29 5.75 -5.60
CA ILE A 3 -13.85 5.55 -5.33
C ILE A 3 -12.98 5.96 -6.52
N LYS A 4 -13.40 5.62 -7.75
CA LYS A 4 -12.67 5.98 -8.97
C LYS A 4 -12.58 7.50 -9.14
N GLN A 5 -13.69 8.21 -8.91
CA GLN A 5 -13.71 9.69 -8.97
C GLN A 5 -12.77 10.32 -7.95
N ARG A 6 -12.71 9.78 -6.72
CA ARG A 6 -11.78 10.26 -5.68
C ARG A 6 -10.32 10.03 -6.07
N ILE A 7 -10.02 8.89 -6.69
CA ILE A 7 -8.66 8.60 -7.20
C ILE A 7 -8.31 9.53 -8.36
N GLU A 8 -9.23 9.78 -9.29
CA GLU A 8 -9.01 10.74 -10.38
C GLU A 8 -8.76 12.15 -9.85
N GLN A 9 -9.53 12.60 -8.86
CA GLN A 9 -9.31 13.89 -8.20
C GLN A 9 -7.95 13.94 -7.49
N PHE A 10 -7.55 12.86 -6.85
CA PHE A 10 -6.23 12.74 -6.23
C PHE A 10 -5.13 12.84 -7.27
N VAL A 11 -5.23 12.11 -8.39
CA VAL A 11 -4.25 12.17 -9.50
C VAL A 11 -4.16 13.57 -10.07
N LYS A 12 -5.28 14.28 -10.24
CA LYS A 12 -5.28 15.67 -10.71
C LYS A 12 -4.56 16.63 -9.75
N ARG A 13 -4.60 16.35 -8.44
CA ARG A 13 -4.00 17.21 -7.41
C ARG A 13 -2.53 16.88 -7.16
N GLU A 14 -2.19 15.60 -7.06
CA GLU A 14 -0.86 15.12 -6.65
C GLU A 14 0.01 14.68 -7.85
N GLY A 15 -0.55 14.63 -9.06
CA GLY A 15 0.15 14.21 -10.28
C GLY A 15 0.41 12.71 -10.40
N ARG A 16 0.06 11.92 -9.38
CA ARG A 16 0.22 10.45 -9.34
C ARG A 16 -0.92 9.76 -8.60
N ARG A 17 -1.03 8.45 -8.75
CA ARG A 17 -2.01 7.65 -8.01
C ARG A 17 -1.65 7.60 -6.52
N PRO A 18 -2.65 7.43 -5.64
CA PRO A 18 -2.35 7.17 -4.24
C PRO A 18 -1.62 5.82 -4.15
N ARG A 19 -0.54 5.82 -3.38
CA ARG A 19 0.40 4.70 -3.22
C ARG A 19 0.34 4.17 -1.80
N VAL A 20 0.20 2.85 -1.65
CA VAL A 20 0.11 2.17 -0.36
C VAL A 20 1.18 1.10 -0.23
N LEU A 21 1.86 1.04 0.91
CA LEU A 21 2.68 -0.10 1.31
C LEU A 21 1.83 -1.04 2.15
N VAL A 22 1.50 -2.22 1.63
CA VAL A 22 0.91 -3.31 2.41
C VAL A 22 2.03 -4.08 3.07
N SER A 23 2.22 -3.84 4.35
CA SER A 23 3.28 -4.44 5.14
C SER A 23 2.77 -5.63 5.93
N ASN A 24 3.60 -6.67 5.97
CA ASN A 24 3.34 -7.82 6.81
C ASN A 24 4.40 -7.92 7.91
N MET A 25 4.12 -7.27 9.03
CA MET A 25 5.03 -7.21 10.18
C MET A 25 4.75 -8.32 11.20
N GLY A 26 5.79 -8.78 11.87
CA GLY A 26 5.66 -9.68 13.02
C GLY A 26 5.66 -11.18 12.69
N LYS A 27 5.74 -12.01 13.74
CA LYS A 27 6.05 -13.46 13.61
C LYS A 27 4.90 -14.32 13.06
N ARG A 28 3.66 -13.83 13.12
CA ARG A 28 2.44 -14.53 12.66
C ARG A 28 1.87 -13.98 11.35
N SER A 29 2.72 -13.33 10.57
CA SER A 29 2.39 -12.82 9.24
C SER A 29 1.73 -13.87 8.33
N HIS A 30 0.52 -13.60 7.83
CA HIS A 30 -0.15 -14.45 6.83
C HIS A 30 -0.02 -13.85 5.42
N ASP A 31 0.68 -14.54 4.53
CA ASP A 31 0.91 -14.09 3.14
C ASP A 31 -0.39 -13.90 2.35
N ARG A 32 -1.41 -14.71 2.64
CA ARG A 32 -2.72 -14.63 1.96
C ARG A 32 -3.42 -13.30 2.23
N ASP A 33 -3.44 -12.84 3.47
CA ASP A 33 -4.18 -11.62 3.85
C ASP A 33 -3.51 -10.39 3.23
N THR A 34 -2.18 -10.34 3.23
CA THR A 34 -1.41 -9.31 2.54
C THR A 34 -1.71 -9.25 1.05
N ARG A 35 -1.74 -10.41 0.37
CA ARG A 35 -2.05 -10.48 -1.07
C ARG A 35 -3.51 -10.10 -1.37
N LEU A 36 -4.44 -10.46 -0.50
CA LEU A 36 -5.85 -10.08 -0.64
C LEU A 36 -6.00 -8.56 -0.56
N LEU A 37 -5.42 -7.93 0.47
CA LEU A 37 -5.45 -6.48 0.62
C LEU A 37 -4.79 -5.77 -0.56
N ALA A 38 -3.62 -6.25 -1.01
CA ALA A 38 -2.95 -5.71 -2.18
C ALA A 38 -3.83 -5.74 -3.44
N THR A 39 -4.54 -6.86 -3.66
CA THR A 39 -5.47 -7.03 -4.79
C THR A 39 -6.65 -6.06 -4.71
N LEU A 40 -7.20 -5.83 -3.51
CA LEU A 40 -8.31 -4.89 -3.28
C LEU A 40 -7.90 -3.44 -3.56
N PHE A 41 -6.72 -3.03 -3.11
CA PHE A 41 -6.18 -1.69 -3.37
C PHE A 41 -5.87 -1.48 -4.85
N ALA A 42 -5.20 -2.45 -5.48
CA ALA A 42 -4.90 -2.39 -6.91
C ALA A 42 -6.19 -2.32 -7.75
N GLY A 43 -7.18 -3.16 -7.44
CA GLY A 43 -8.49 -3.14 -8.10
C GLY A 43 -9.27 -1.83 -7.91
N SER A 44 -8.99 -1.10 -6.83
CA SER A 44 -9.56 0.21 -6.58
C SER A 44 -8.86 1.32 -7.38
N GLY A 45 -7.60 1.15 -7.76
CA GLY A 45 -6.81 2.11 -8.56
C GLY A 45 -5.60 2.72 -7.83
N PHE A 46 -5.15 2.11 -6.73
CA PHE A 46 -3.93 2.50 -6.02
C PHE A 46 -2.69 1.88 -6.66
N ASP A 47 -1.55 2.54 -6.51
CA ASP A 47 -0.25 1.89 -6.68
C ASP A 47 0.08 1.15 -5.38
N VAL A 48 0.52 -0.10 -5.48
CA VAL A 48 0.64 -0.99 -4.33
C VAL A 48 2.04 -1.57 -4.25
N ASP A 49 2.73 -1.29 -3.14
CA ASP A 49 3.94 -2.00 -2.75
C ASP A 49 3.62 -3.04 -1.68
N ILE A 50 4.35 -4.14 -1.68
CA ILE A 50 4.20 -5.20 -0.69
C ILE A 50 5.53 -5.39 0.02
N SER A 51 5.53 -5.32 1.35
CA SER A 51 6.76 -5.60 2.11
C SER A 51 7.06 -7.10 2.12
N PRO A 52 8.33 -7.49 2.32
CA PRO A 52 8.67 -8.88 2.64
C PRO A 52 7.87 -9.40 3.84
N LEU A 53 7.65 -10.71 3.89
CA LEU A 53 7.05 -11.37 5.04
C LEU A 53 7.89 -11.18 6.29
N ARG A 54 7.24 -10.92 7.43
CA ARG A 54 7.88 -10.74 8.74
C ARG A 54 8.89 -9.60 8.76
N GLN A 55 8.60 -8.53 8.02
CA GLN A 55 9.45 -7.35 8.00
C GLN A 55 9.49 -6.70 9.39
N THR A 56 10.64 -6.10 9.73
CA THR A 56 10.79 -5.34 10.98
C THR A 56 10.11 -3.98 10.86
N PRO A 57 9.61 -3.39 11.96
CA PRO A 57 9.02 -2.05 11.91
C PRO A 57 9.96 -1.00 11.31
N ARG A 58 11.26 -1.07 11.62
CA ARG A 58 12.28 -0.18 11.04
C ARG A 58 12.45 -0.40 9.54
N GLY A 59 12.45 -1.65 9.09
CA GLY A 59 12.50 -1.98 7.66
C GLY A 59 11.26 -1.48 6.91
N THR A 60 10.07 -1.67 7.48
CA THR A 60 8.82 -1.16 6.90
C THR A 60 8.81 0.36 6.81
N ALA A 61 9.23 1.05 7.87
CA ALA A 61 9.34 2.51 7.87
C ALA A 61 10.31 3.01 6.79
N ARG A 62 11.46 2.34 6.64
CA ARG A 62 12.43 2.66 5.60
C ARG A 62 11.84 2.48 4.20
N MET A 63 11.18 1.35 3.94
CA MET A 63 10.53 1.08 2.65
C MET A 63 9.43 2.11 2.35
N ALA A 64 8.64 2.50 3.35
CA ALA A 64 7.60 3.52 3.19
C ALA A 64 8.19 4.86 2.72
N ILE A 65 9.32 5.27 3.31
CA ILE A 65 10.03 6.50 2.92
C ILE A 65 10.67 6.35 1.54
N GLU A 66 11.39 5.26 1.28
CA GLU A 66 12.10 5.04 0.01
C GLU A 66 11.13 4.94 -1.19
N ASN A 67 9.95 4.36 -0.98
CA ASN A 67 8.93 4.24 -2.02
C ASN A 67 7.99 5.45 -2.10
N ASP A 68 8.15 6.43 -1.22
CA ASP A 68 7.30 7.63 -1.12
C ASP A 68 5.81 7.26 -1.11
N VAL A 69 5.44 6.36 -0.19
CA VAL A 69 4.06 5.90 -0.05
C VAL A 69 3.24 6.90 0.77
N HIS A 70 1.96 7.00 0.43
CA HIS A 70 1.04 7.89 1.14
C HIS A 70 0.48 7.23 2.41
N ILE A 71 0.41 5.89 2.41
CA ILE A 71 -0.20 5.10 3.48
C ILE A 71 0.63 3.83 3.69
N VAL A 72 0.80 3.43 4.96
CA VAL A 72 1.25 2.10 5.34
C VAL A 72 0.06 1.33 5.92
N CYS A 73 -0.19 0.13 5.40
CA CYS A 73 -1.24 -0.78 5.84
C CYS A 73 -0.57 -2.01 6.47
N PHE A 74 -1.06 -2.46 7.63
CA PHE A 74 -0.49 -3.56 8.42
C PHE A 74 -1.47 -4.72 8.55
#